data_AF-A0A9P5UD85-F1
#
_entry.id   AF-A0A9P5UD85-F1
#
_cell.length_a   1.000
_cell.length_b   1.000
_cell.length_c   1.000
_cell.angle_alpha   90.00
_cell.angle_beta   90.00
_cell.angle_gamma   90.00
#
_symmetry.space_group_name_H-M   'P 1'
#
loop_
_entity.id
_entity.type
_entity.pdbx_description
1 polymer ?
#
loop_
_entity_poly.entity_id
_entity_poly.type
_entity_poly.pdbx_seq_one_letter_code
_entity_poly.pdbx_strand_id
1 'polypeptide(L)'
;MMETNSKGFLEGVKVKQRDSATQPPTNVSFELTEVKIQNQELLVKLQDTTDTLQELQGLLKELLTTSAPSAEPPARKSYADTVTSSKRPVTARSSRPGGKPTHFLASRLAEAGISYYYSAEPSEEQRATLEAGLHRLFDKARSGNNERSFSLVKALCREAHGTDTEHKTSGQKLVLSHWRNPNSPTSFPDSNQLINPYFTRYPKTLPKGVRLDPRTGDPVFNDIVASRLLAHLRPVLPMLRVEFSVTMAALFSQPGEYRKLVLEYNLKISPSTKKYLPFDTTSKADPAGSITPVDIARHYASNGISVEEVESVVEPWAREYAKSRQE
;
A
#
# COMPACT_ATOMS: atom_id res chain seq x y z
N MET A 1 22.34 -22.14 -49.47
CA MET A 1 20.94 -22.03 -49.95
C MET A 1 19.99 -22.41 -48.82
N MET A 2 19.57 -21.45 -48.00
CA MET A 2 18.40 -21.54 -47.12
C MET A 2 18.00 -20.11 -46.74
N GLU A 3 17.28 -19.44 -47.64
CA GLU A 3 16.57 -18.19 -47.36
C GLU A 3 15.12 -18.41 -47.76
N THR A 4 14.23 -18.61 -46.78
CA THR A 4 12.79 -18.32 -46.85
C THR A 4 12.11 -18.74 -45.54
N ASN A 5 11.68 -17.77 -44.72
CA ASN A 5 10.45 -17.89 -43.88
C ASN A 5 10.14 -16.67 -42.98
N SER A 6 10.78 -15.52 -43.17
CA SER A 6 10.48 -14.31 -42.37
C SER A 6 9.39 -13.40 -42.95
N LYS A 7 8.92 -13.64 -44.19
CA LYS A 7 7.90 -12.79 -44.84
C LYS A 7 6.47 -13.05 -44.38
N GLY A 8 6.12 -14.28 -43.97
CA GLY A 8 4.75 -14.63 -43.59
C GLY A 8 4.27 -14.03 -42.26
N PHE A 9 5.18 -13.76 -41.31
CA PHE A 9 4.81 -13.26 -39.99
C PHE A 9 4.40 -11.77 -40.03
N LEU A 10 5.06 -10.97 -40.85
CA LEU A 10 4.75 -9.54 -41.00
C LEU A 10 3.43 -9.29 -41.76
N GLU A 11 2.99 -10.21 -42.61
CA GLU A 11 1.72 -10.09 -43.34
C GLU A 11 0.51 -10.40 -42.44
N GLY A 12 0.63 -11.35 -41.51
CA GLY A 12 -0.45 -11.70 -40.57
C GLY A 12 -0.81 -10.56 -39.59
N VAL A 13 0.17 -9.72 -39.22
CA VAL A 13 -0.06 -8.56 -38.33
C VAL A 13 -0.84 -7.44 -39.04
N LYS A 14 -0.68 -7.29 -40.37
CA LYS A 14 -1.39 -6.26 -41.14
C LYS A 14 -2.86 -6.57 -41.38
N VAL A 15 -3.23 -7.85 -41.46
CA VAL A 15 -4.64 -8.24 -41.71
C VAL A 15 -5.49 -8.01 -40.46
N LYS A 16 -4.95 -8.20 -39.25
CA LYS A 16 -5.69 -7.99 -37.99
C LYS A 16 -5.93 -6.53 -37.62
N GLN A 17 -5.26 -5.57 -38.29
CA GLN A 17 -5.45 -4.14 -38.09
C GLN A 17 -6.54 -3.51 -38.97
N ARG A 18 -7.07 -4.22 -39.97
CA ARG A 18 -8.13 -3.67 -40.84
C ARG A 18 -9.53 -3.77 -40.25
N ASP A 19 -9.75 -4.66 -39.29
CA ASP A 19 -11.08 -4.87 -38.69
C ASP A 19 -11.32 -4.06 -37.40
N SER A 20 -10.35 -3.26 -36.94
CA SER A 20 -10.44 -2.43 -35.72
C SER A 20 -10.52 -0.92 -35.99
N ALA A 21 -11.01 -0.53 -37.18
CA ALA A 21 -11.02 0.86 -37.67
C ALA A 21 -12.09 1.80 -37.06
N THR A 22 -12.53 1.56 -35.82
CA THR A 22 -13.51 2.44 -35.14
C THR A 22 -13.15 2.86 -33.73
N GLN A 23 -11.95 2.53 -33.22
CA GLN A 23 -11.47 3.11 -31.97
C GLN A 23 -10.56 4.31 -32.22
N PRO A 24 -10.77 5.45 -31.53
CA PRO A 24 -9.98 6.65 -31.72
C PRO A 24 -8.49 6.42 -31.39
N PRO A 25 -7.57 7.13 -32.06
CA PRO A 25 -6.11 6.96 -31.94
C PRO A 25 -5.53 7.27 -30.55
N THR A 26 -6.36 7.71 -29.60
CA THR A 26 -5.97 7.99 -28.22
C THR A 26 -5.57 6.73 -27.45
N ASN A 27 -6.11 5.56 -27.83
CA ASN A 27 -5.85 4.30 -27.10
C ASN A 27 -4.41 3.79 -27.29
N VAL A 28 -3.85 3.93 -28.50
CA VAL A 28 -2.49 3.47 -28.83
C VAL A 28 -1.43 4.29 -28.11
N SER A 29 -1.66 5.59 -27.91
CA SER A 29 -0.73 6.44 -27.17
C SER A 29 -0.68 6.09 -25.68
N PHE A 30 -1.81 5.67 -25.11
CA PHE A 30 -1.88 5.23 -23.72
C PHE A 30 -1.15 3.91 -23.52
N GLU A 31 -1.43 2.91 -24.36
CA GLU A 31 -0.75 1.61 -24.34
C GLU A 31 0.77 1.76 -24.50
N LEU A 32 1.24 2.61 -25.41
CA LEU A 32 2.67 2.85 -25.61
C LEU A 32 3.32 3.49 -24.36
N THR A 33 2.60 4.38 -23.68
CA THR A 33 3.10 5.03 -22.45
C THR A 33 3.17 4.03 -21.30
N GLU A 34 2.17 3.16 -21.17
CA GLU A 34 2.16 2.09 -20.18
C GLU A 34 3.33 1.09 -20.40
N VAL A 35 3.55 0.65 -21.65
CA VAL A 35 4.66 -0.24 -21.99
C VAL A 35 6.02 0.41 -21.70
N LYS A 36 6.17 1.72 -21.92
CA LYS A 36 7.40 2.45 -21.57
C LYS A 36 7.65 2.47 -20.07
N ILE A 37 6.61 2.71 -19.27
CA ILE A 37 6.70 2.69 -17.80
C ILE A 37 7.09 1.28 -17.32
N GLN A 38 6.43 0.25 -17.83
CA GLN A 38 6.74 -1.14 -17.46
C GLN A 38 8.19 -1.53 -17.83
N ASN A 39 8.68 -1.12 -19.00
CA ASN A 39 10.08 -1.34 -19.39
C ASN A 39 11.06 -0.61 -18.46
N GLN A 40 10.75 0.63 -18.06
CA GLN A 40 11.58 1.38 -17.13
C GLN A 40 11.63 0.71 -15.75
N GLU A 41 10.50 0.20 -15.25
CA GLU A 41 10.45 -0.57 -14.00
C GLU A 41 11.27 -1.86 -14.08
N LEU A 42 11.22 -2.56 -15.22
CA LEU A 42 12.02 -3.77 -15.43
C LEU A 42 13.52 -3.47 -15.44
N LEU A 43 13.94 -2.37 -16.05
CA LEU A 43 15.34 -1.94 -16.05
C LEU A 43 15.83 -1.62 -14.63
N VAL A 44 15.03 -0.94 -13.81
CA VAL A 44 15.36 -0.68 -12.40
C VAL A 44 15.51 -1.98 -11.62
N LYS A 45 14.57 -2.93 -11.78
CA LYS A 45 14.67 -4.25 -11.12
C LYS A 45 15.91 -5.02 -11.56
N LEU A 46 16.27 -4.96 -12.85
CA LEU A 46 17.45 -5.63 -13.37
C LEU A 46 18.74 -5.03 -12.78
N GLN A 47 18.78 -3.71 -12.63
CA GLN A 47 19.89 -3.01 -11.96
C GLN A 47 20.01 -3.43 -10.49
N ASP A 48 18.92 -3.37 -9.72
CA ASP A 48 18.91 -3.77 -8.30
C ASP A 48 19.40 -5.23 -8.10
N THR A 49 18.99 -6.12 -9.00
CA THR A 49 19.40 -7.53 -8.96
C THR A 49 20.89 -7.69 -9.27
N THR A 50 21.40 -6.90 -10.22
CA THR A 50 22.82 -6.87 -10.58
C THR A 50 23.68 -6.38 -9.42
N ASP A 51 23.26 -5.29 -8.76
CA ASP A 51 23.96 -4.71 -7.60
C ASP A 51 23.99 -5.71 -6.43
N THR A 52 22.87 -6.40 -6.17
CA THR A 52 22.79 -7.44 -5.14
C THR A 52 23.74 -8.61 -5.43
N LEU A 53 23.84 -9.05 -6.70
CA LEU A 53 24.77 -10.11 -7.09
C LEU A 53 26.24 -9.67 -6.93
N GLN A 54 26.56 -8.42 -7.25
CA GLN A 54 27.91 -7.87 -7.04
C GLN A 54 28.28 -7.81 -5.56
N GLU A 55 27.34 -7.40 -4.70
CA GLU A 55 27.54 -7.39 -3.24
C GLU A 55 27.81 -8.80 -2.70
N LEU A 56 26.99 -9.79 -3.09
CA LEU A 56 27.19 -11.19 -2.71
C LEU A 56 28.53 -11.75 -3.21
N GLN A 57 28.94 -11.38 -4.42
CA GLN A 57 30.24 -11.77 -4.97
C GLN A 57 31.40 -11.14 -4.18
N GLY A 58 31.24 -9.90 -3.70
CA GLY A 58 32.19 -9.23 -2.80
C GLY A 58 32.36 -9.97 -1.48
N LEU A 59 31.25 -10.30 -0.83
CA LEU A 59 31.24 -11.05 0.44
C LEU A 59 31.88 -12.44 0.29
N LEU A 60 31.62 -13.13 -0.82
CA LEU A 60 32.24 -14.43 -1.10
C LEU A 60 33.77 -14.31 -1.24
N LYS A 61 34.26 -13.28 -1.94
CA LYS A 61 35.70 -13.03 -2.09
C LYS A 61 36.35 -12.74 -0.74
N GLU A 62 35.70 -11.92 0.09
CA GLU A 62 36.20 -11.60 1.43
C GLU A 62 36.30 -12.85 2.32
N LEU A 63 35.29 -13.73 2.30
CA LEU A 63 35.34 -15.02 3.00
C LEU A 63 36.52 -15.90 2.54
N LEU A 64 36.79 -15.95 1.24
CA LEU A 64 37.90 -16.73 0.68
C LEU A 64 39.26 -16.14 1.02
N THR A 65 39.40 -14.81 1.11
CA THR A 65 40.67 -14.18 1.50
C THR A 65 40.94 -14.23 3.01
N THR A 66 39.88 -14.28 3.82
CA THR A 66 40.00 -14.29 5.28
C THR A 66 40.31 -15.71 5.82
N SER A 67 40.09 -16.76 5.02
CA SER A 67 40.45 -18.14 5.36
C SER A 67 41.89 -18.51 4.97
N ALA A 68 42.86 -17.66 5.28
CA ALA A 68 44.27 -18.06 5.20
C ALA A 68 44.57 -19.09 6.31
N PRO A 69 45.28 -20.19 6.01
CA PRO A 69 45.41 -21.34 6.89
C PRO A 69 46.33 -21.06 8.07
N SER A 70 45.79 -21.04 9.28
CA SER A 70 46.58 -21.32 10.49
C SER A 70 47.01 -22.78 10.43
N ALA A 71 48.31 -23.00 10.24
CA ALA A 71 48.93 -24.30 10.12
C ALA A 71 48.83 -25.07 11.44
N GLU A 72 47.86 -25.97 11.54
CA GLU A 72 47.97 -27.17 12.37
C GLU A 72 47.03 -28.26 11.82
N PRO A 73 47.49 -29.48 11.53
CA PRO A 73 46.67 -30.53 10.95
C PRO A 73 45.91 -31.30 12.05
N PRO A 74 44.57 -31.20 12.16
CA PRO A 74 43.83 -32.11 13.01
C PRO A 74 43.66 -33.47 12.32
N ALA A 75 43.80 -34.52 13.13
CA ALA A 75 43.71 -35.92 12.74
C ALA A 75 42.45 -36.23 11.90
N ARG A 76 42.67 -36.98 10.82
CA ARG A 76 41.67 -37.51 9.89
C ARG A 76 40.53 -38.21 10.66
N LYS A 77 39.32 -37.63 10.63
CA LYS A 77 38.08 -38.38 10.88
C LYS A 77 37.42 -38.73 9.56
N SER A 78 37.09 -40.02 9.43
CA SER A 78 36.57 -40.68 8.23
C SER A 78 35.19 -40.16 7.82
N TYR A 79 34.98 -39.96 6.52
CA TYR A 79 33.78 -39.39 5.88
C TYR A 79 32.58 -40.35 5.82
N ALA A 80 32.69 -41.56 6.38
CA ALA A 80 31.70 -42.63 6.20
C ALA A 80 30.50 -42.60 7.17
N ASP A 81 30.55 -41.82 8.25
CA ASP A 81 29.56 -41.95 9.36
C ASP A 81 28.37 -40.97 9.33
N THR A 82 28.23 -40.08 8.35
CA THR A 82 27.21 -39.01 8.38
C THR A 82 25.98 -39.20 7.50
N VAL A 83 25.78 -40.34 6.82
CA VAL A 83 24.71 -40.47 5.80
C VAL A 83 23.47 -41.28 6.25
N THR A 84 23.41 -41.82 7.47
CA THR A 84 22.35 -42.76 7.86
C THR A 84 21.50 -42.33 9.06
N SER A 85 20.93 -41.11 9.07
CA SER A 85 19.71 -40.89 9.88
C SER A 85 18.99 -39.58 9.55
N SER A 86 18.05 -39.58 8.60
CA SER A 86 16.86 -38.72 8.68
C SER A 86 15.83 -39.08 7.58
N LYS A 87 14.96 -40.05 7.86
CA LYS A 87 13.67 -40.20 7.16
C LYS A 87 12.56 -39.86 8.15
N ARG A 88 12.09 -38.61 8.13
CA ARG A 88 10.81 -38.22 8.73
C ARG A 88 9.91 -37.62 7.64
N PRO A 89 8.60 -37.98 7.63
CA PRO A 89 7.66 -37.49 6.63
C PRO A 89 7.32 -36.02 6.87
N VAL A 90 7.43 -35.22 5.81
CA VAL A 90 7.11 -33.79 5.80
C VAL A 90 5.61 -33.65 5.61
N THR A 91 4.87 -33.38 6.69
CA THR A 91 3.53 -32.80 6.59
C THR A 91 3.69 -31.31 6.33
N ALA A 92 3.28 -30.87 5.13
CA ALA A 92 3.29 -29.47 4.73
C ALA A 92 2.22 -28.68 5.50
N ARG A 93 2.53 -28.30 6.74
CA ARG A 93 1.79 -27.26 7.47
C ARG A 93 2.59 -25.98 7.34
N SER A 94 2.07 -25.04 6.54
CA SER A 94 2.62 -23.68 6.39
C SER A 94 2.43 -22.90 7.69
N SER A 95 3.23 -23.22 8.70
CA SER A 95 3.50 -22.32 9.82
C SER A 95 4.46 -21.27 9.30
N ARG A 96 3.96 -20.08 8.96
CA ARG A 96 4.80 -18.89 8.76
C ARG A 96 5.65 -18.73 10.02
N PRO A 97 6.98 -18.85 9.94
CA PRO A 97 7.82 -18.62 11.10
C PRO A 97 7.71 -17.14 11.44
N GLY A 98 7.53 -16.81 12.72
CA GLY A 98 7.79 -15.48 13.22
C GLY A 98 9.24 -15.14 12.89
N GLY A 99 9.43 -14.44 11.77
CA GLY A 99 10.74 -14.12 11.24
C GLY A 99 11.46 -13.27 12.28
N LYS A 100 12.59 -13.77 12.78
CA LYS A 100 13.52 -12.94 13.55
C LYS A 100 13.80 -11.67 12.72
N PRO A 101 13.98 -10.49 13.36
CA PRO A 101 14.33 -9.28 12.64
C PRO A 101 15.45 -9.58 11.65
N THR A 102 15.25 -9.24 10.39
CA THR A 102 16.30 -9.44 9.39
C THR A 102 17.52 -8.66 9.88
N HIS A 103 18.62 -9.35 10.20
CA HIS A 103 19.84 -8.77 10.78
C HIS A 103 20.30 -7.50 10.05
N PHE A 104 20.00 -7.44 8.75
CA PHE A 104 20.17 -6.27 7.88
C PHE A 104 19.51 -4.99 8.42
N LEU A 105 18.21 -5.00 8.74
CA LEU A 105 17.50 -3.79 9.19
C LEU A 105 17.99 -3.30 10.55
N ALA A 106 18.34 -4.23 11.45
CA ALA A 106 18.91 -3.88 12.75
C ALA A 106 20.24 -3.13 12.59
N SER A 107 21.13 -3.59 11.69
CA SER A 107 22.39 -2.89 11.38
C SER A 107 22.13 -1.49 10.83
N ARG A 108 21.21 -1.37 9.85
CA ARG A 108 20.88 -0.07 9.24
C ARG A 108 20.26 0.92 10.22
N LEU A 109 19.44 0.43 11.15
CA LEU A 109 18.86 1.25 12.22
C LEU A 109 19.95 1.73 13.18
N ALA A 110 20.91 0.86 13.54
CA ALA A 110 22.06 1.25 14.36
C ALA A 110 22.94 2.31 13.67
N GLU A 111 23.25 2.12 12.37
CA GLU A 111 23.96 3.11 11.54
C GLU A 111 23.22 4.46 11.50
N ALA A 112 21.88 4.44 11.51
CA ALA A 112 21.05 5.64 11.53
C ALA A 112 20.89 6.25 12.94
N GLY A 113 21.45 5.63 13.98
CA GLY A 113 21.29 6.07 15.37
C GLY A 113 19.87 5.90 15.91
N ILE A 114 19.13 4.90 15.42
CA ILE A 114 17.75 4.60 15.81
C ILE A 114 17.75 3.36 16.71
N SER A 115 17.80 3.61 18.02
CA SER A 115 17.71 2.58 19.05
C SER A 115 16.24 2.26 19.40
N TYR A 116 16.01 1.10 20.03
CA TYR A 116 14.70 0.67 20.56
C TYR A 116 13.56 0.49 19.54
N TYR A 117 13.85 0.50 18.23
CA TYR A 117 12.85 0.30 17.18
C TYR A 117 12.03 -0.99 17.35
N TYR A 118 12.71 -2.07 17.76
CA TYR A 118 12.09 -3.38 17.99
C TYR A 118 11.57 -3.59 19.42
N SER A 119 11.63 -2.57 20.29
CA SER A 119 11.07 -2.67 21.63
C SER A 119 9.54 -2.69 21.58
N ALA A 120 8.93 -3.65 22.28
CA ALA A 120 7.47 -3.73 22.40
C ALA A 120 6.92 -2.59 23.28
N GLU A 121 7.63 -2.28 24.37
CA GLU A 121 7.26 -1.31 25.39
C GLU A 121 8.51 -0.51 25.84
N PRO A 122 8.98 0.46 25.04
CA PRO A 122 10.07 1.33 25.44
C PRO A 122 9.63 2.23 26.60
N SER A 123 10.56 2.56 27.51
CA SER A 123 10.34 3.62 28.50
C SER A 123 10.07 4.96 27.81
N GLU A 124 9.56 5.95 28.55
CA GLU A 124 9.25 7.28 27.99
C GLU A 124 10.48 7.95 27.35
N GLU A 125 11.63 7.87 28.01
CA GLU A 125 12.91 8.37 27.49
C GLU A 125 13.37 7.63 26.22
N GLN A 126 13.23 6.30 26.21
CA GLN A 126 13.55 5.48 25.04
C GLN A 126 12.61 5.79 23.86
N ARG A 127 11.33 6.04 24.15
CA ARG A 127 10.34 6.43 23.15
C ARG A 127 10.66 7.80 22.55
N ALA A 128 11.01 8.79 23.36
CA ALA A 128 11.43 10.10 22.89
C ALA A 128 12.67 10.01 21.99
N THR A 129 13.65 9.19 22.38
CA THR A 129 14.86 8.92 21.61
C THR A 129 14.55 8.25 20.26
N LEU A 130 13.70 7.22 20.27
CA LEU A 130 13.24 6.52 19.08
C LEU A 130 12.50 7.46 18.11
N GLU A 131 11.60 8.27 18.63
CA GLU A 131 10.82 9.23 17.84
C GLU A 131 11.72 10.28 17.17
N ALA A 132 12.65 10.87 17.93
CA ALA A 132 13.63 11.80 17.40
C ALA A 132 14.54 11.17 16.33
N GLY A 133 14.94 9.91 16.52
CA GLY A 133 15.69 9.14 15.52
C GLY A 133 14.91 8.95 14.22
N LEU A 134 13.65 8.51 14.32
CA LEU A 134 12.77 8.29 13.17
C LEU A 134 12.44 9.60 12.44
N HIS A 135 12.16 10.69 13.16
CA HIS A 135 11.91 12.00 12.54
C HIS A 135 13.11 12.49 11.73
N ARG A 136 14.33 12.40 12.28
CA ARG A 136 15.56 12.73 11.54
C ARG A 136 15.73 11.87 10.28
N LEU A 137 15.40 10.57 10.36
CA LEU A 137 15.42 9.69 9.19
C LEU A 137 14.38 10.11 8.15
N PHE A 138 13.16 10.46 8.57
CA PHE A 138 12.11 10.91 7.68
C PHE A 138 12.47 12.20 6.97
N ASP A 139 13.04 13.17 7.67
CA ASP A 139 13.44 14.45 7.06
C ASP A 139 14.56 14.26 6.04
N LYS A 140 15.55 13.39 6.34
CA LYS A 140 16.57 12.98 5.37
C LYS A 140 15.93 12.32 4.14
N ALA A 141 15.01 11.38 4.34
CA ALA A 141 14.32 10.71 3.25
C ALA A 141 13.45 11.66 2.41
N ARG A 142 12.87 12.70 3.02
CA ARG A 142 12.04 13.71 2.33
C ARG A 142 12.84 14.71 1.51
N SER A 143 14.10 14.94 1.86
CA SER A 143 14.97 15.89 1.13
C SER A 143 15.21 15.51 -0.34
N GLY A 144 14.83 14.31 -0.78
CA GLY A 144 15.02 13.82 -2.15
C GLY A 144 16.46 13.40 -2.47
N ASN A 145 17.45 13.93 -1.75
CA ASN A 145 18.87 13.71 -2.02
C ASN A 145 19.48 12.52 -1.27
N ASN A 146 18.73 11.87 -0.37
CA ASN A 146 19.22 10.77 0.45
C ASN A 146 18.46 9.46 0.16
N GLU A 147 18.81 8.84 -0.96
CA GLU A 147 18.21 7.59 -1.42
C GLU A 147 18.34 6.45 -0.39
N ARG A 148 19.47 6.38 0.33
CA ARG A 148 19.67 5.39 1.39
C ARG A 148 18.63 5.51 2.50
N SER A 149 18.37 6.74 2.97
CA SER A 149 17.36 7.01 4.00
C SER A 149 15.96 6.68 3.48
N PHE A 150 15.63 7.06 2.24
CA PHE A 150 14.35 6.74 1.64
C PHE A 150 14.13 5.22 1.49
N SER A 151 15.15 4.50 1.04
CA SER A 151 15.12 3.03 0.93
C SER A 151 14.99 2.34 2.29
N LEU A 152 15.68 2.84 3.33
CA LEU A 152 15.50 2.36 4.69
C LEU A 152 14.05 2.55 5.16
N VAL A 153 13.48 3.74 4.99
CA VAL A 153 12.09 4.00 5.39
C VAL A 153 11.11 3.10 4.64
N LYS A 154 11.28 2.90 3.33
CA LYS A 154 10.47 1.93 2.56
C LYS A 154 10.55 0.52 3.15
N ALA A 155 11.75 0.08 3.52
CA ALA A 155 11.96 -1.24 4.11
C ALA A 155 11.29 -1.36 5.49
N LEU A 156 11.40 -0.34 6.34
CA LEU A 156 10.73 -0.28 7.64
C LEU A 156 9.21 -0.28 7.49
N CYS A 157 8.65 0.48 6.55
CA CYS A 157 7.21 0.45 6.24
C CYS A 157 6.76 -0.94 5.79
N ARG A 158 7.54 -1.59 4.90
CA ARG A 158 7.24 -2.94 4.39
C ARG A 158 7.24 -3.97 5.52
N GLU A 159 8.23 -3.92 6.40
CA GLU A 159 8.30 -4.76 7.59
C GLU A 159 7.09 -4.49 8.50
N ALA A 160 6.85 -3.21 8.84
CA ALA A 160 5.76 -2.81 9.70
C ALA A 160 4.39 -3.23 9.15
N HIS A 161 4.15 -3.17 7.84
CA HIS A 161 2.91 -3.66 7.21
C HIS A 161 2.80 -5.19 7.20
N GLY A 162 3.93 -5.91 7.15
CA GLY A 162 3.97 -7.36 7.23
C GLY A 162 3.76 -7.93 8.64
N THR A 163 4.03 -7.14 9.69
CA THR A 163 3.84 -7.57 11.08
C THR A 163 2.37 -7.48 11.51
N ASP A 164 1.88 -8.50 12.23
CA ASP A 164 0.52 -8.51 12.78
C ASP A 164 0.31 -7.40 13.81
N THR A 165 -0.90 -6.84 13.90
CA THR A 165 -1.23 -5.67 14.74
C THR A 165 -0.82 -5.85 16.20
N GLU A 166 -1.07 -7.02 16.77
CA GLU A 166 -0.72 -7.39 18.16
C GLU A 166 0.79 -7.45 18.40
N HIS A 167 1.55 -7.75 17.35
CA HIS A 167 3.01 -7.91 17.40
C HIS A 167 3.76 -6.66 16.94
N LYS A 168 3.05 -5.57 16.59
CA LYS A 168 3.71 -4.35 16.13
C LYS A 168 4.47 -3.68 17.27
N THR A 169 5.76 -3.45 17.05
CA THR A 169 6.61 -2.72 17.99
C THR A 169 6.28 -1.22 17.99
N SER A 170 6.76 -0.48 18.99
CA SER A 170 6.57 0.97 19.03
C SER A 170 7.17 1.68 17.82
N GLY A 171 8.35 1.24 17.35
CA GLY A 171 8.98 1.78 16.16
C GLY A 171 8.16 1.57 14.89
N GLN A 172 7.62 0.36 14.70
CA GLN A 172 6.74 0.05 13.57
C GLN A 172 5.46 0.89 13.60
N LYS A 173 4.85 1.07 14.78
CA LYS A 173 3.66 1.92 14.96
C LYS A 173 3.97 3.38 14.58
N LEU A 174 5.10 3.92 15.02
CA LEU A 174 5.56 5.29 14.70
C LEU A 174 5.84 5.48 13.20
N VAL A 175 6.49 4.50 12.55
CA VAL A 175 6.73 4.56 11.10
C VAL A 175 5.41 4.65 10.34
N LEU A 176 4.42 3.82 10.68
CA LEU A 176 3.12 3.83 10.01
C LEU A 176 2.32 5.12 10.29
N SER A 177 2.42 5.68 11.50
CA SER A 177 1.68 6.89 11.86
C SER A 177 2.28 8.16 11.29
N HIS A 178 3.61 8.28 11.20
CA HIS A 178 4.30 9.55 10.91
C HIS A 178 4.99 9.62 9.54
N TRP A 179 5.31 8.50 8.91
CA TRP A 179 5.83 8.54 7.53
C TRP A 179 4.72 8.88 6.54
N ARG A 180 4.99 9.87 5.68
CA ARG A 180 4.18 10.22 4.51
C ARG A 180 5.13 10.37 3.35
N ASN A 181 4.89 9.64 2.27
CA ASN A 181 5.73 9.71 1.08
C ASN A 181 5.53 11.08 0.43
N PRO A 182 6.56 11.94 0.36
CA PRO A 182 6.45 13.28 -0.25
C PRO A 182 6.17 13.21 -1.76
N ASN A 183 6.55 12.11 -2.40
CA ASN A 183 6.33 11.89 -3.83
C ASN A 183 4.97 11.22 -4.12
N SER A 184 4.17 10.94 -3.09
CA SER A 184 2.80 10.50 -3.34
C SER A 184 2.03 11.69 -3.89
N PRO A 185 1.43 11.61 -5.09
CA PRO A 185 0.53 12.66 -5.54
C PRO A 185 -0.52 12.86 -4.45
N THR A 186 -0.58 14.08 -3.91
CA THR A 186 -1.55 14.47 -2.87
C THR A 186 -2.95 14.60 -3.45
N SER A 187 -3.04 14.75 -4.78
CA SER A 187 -4.26 14.62 -5.57
C SER A 187 -4.69 13.16 -5.59
N PHE A 188 -5.98 12.92 -5.36
CA PHE A 188 -6.64 11.63 -5.58
C PHE A 188 -6.05 11.04 -6.87
N PRO A 189 -5.41 9.86 -6.84
CA PRO A 189 -4.94 9.28 -8.06
C PRO A 189 -6.18 8.98 -8.89
N ASP A 190 -6.43 9.78 -9.93
CA ASP A 190 -7.26 9.37 -11.07
C ASP A 190 -6.75 8.02 -11.65
N SER A 191 -5.52 7.62 -11.31
CA SER A 191 -4.99 6.30 -11.59
C SER A 191 -5.60 5.24 -10.63
N ASN A 192 -6.74 4.69 -11.06
CA ASN A 192 -7.37 3.47 -10.54
C ASN A 192 -6.43 2.24 -10.44
N GLN A 193 -5.19 2.31 -10.95
CA GLN A 193 -4.31 1.16 -11.14
C GLN A 193 -3.36 0.87 -9.96
N LEU A 194 -2.93 1.87 -9.18
CA LEU A 194 -1.85 1.67 -8.19
C LEU A 194 -2.33 1.18 -6.82
N ILE A 195 -3.60 1.33 -6.50
CA ILE A 195 -4.13 1.02 -5.16
C ILE A 195 -4.33 -0.50 -4.97
N ASN A 196 -4.61 -1.24 -6.04
CA ASN A 196 -4.91 -2.67 -5.99
C ASN A 196 -3.75 -3.55 -5.46
N PRO A 197 -2.50 -3.48 -5.98
CA PRO A 197 -1.45 -4.44 -5.61
C PRO A 197 -1.02 -4.38 -4.14
N TYR A 198 -1.16 -3.23 -3.49
CA TYR A 198 -0.81 -3.08 -2.08
C TYR A 198 -1.76 -3.90 -1.18
N PHE A 199 -3.07 -3.79 -1.41
CA PHE A 199 -4.06 -4.47 -0.58
C PHE A 199 -4.14 -5.97 -0.84
N THR A 200 -3.88 -6.41 -2.07
CA THR A 200 -3.69 -7.84 -2.37
C THR A 200 -2.49 -8.44 -1.62
N ARG A 201 -1.39 -7.68 -1.47
CA ARG A 201 -0.21 -8.14 -0.72
C ARG A 201 -0.42 -8.13 0.79
N TYR A 202 -1.20 -7.18 1.31
CA TYR A 202 -1.43 -6.98 2.75
C TYR A 202 -2.93 -6.97 3.10
N PRO A 203 -3.63 -8.11 2.97
CA PRO A 203 -5.09 -8.17 3.16
C PRO A 203 -5.52 -7.79 4.58
N LYS A 204 -4.67 -8.03 5.60
CA LYS A 204 -4.93 -7.61 6.99
C LYS A 204 -4.97 -6.08 7.16
N THR A 205 -4.49 -5.33 6.18
CA THR A 205 -4.50 -3.85 6.19
C THR A 205 -5.69 -3.27 5.42
N LEU A 206 -6.61 -4.13 4.96
CA LEU A 206 -7.81 -3.68 4.28
C LEU A 206 -8.64 -2.77 5.18
N PRO A 207 -9.14 -1.64 4.65
CA PRO A 207 -10.09 -0.82 5.38
C PRO A 207 -11.35 -1.61 5.71
N LYS A 208 -11.99 -1.27 6.83
CA LYS A 208 -13.28 -1.84 7.21
C LYS A 208 -14.31 -1.65 6.07
N GLY A 209 -15.20 -2.63 5.91
CA GLY A 209 -16.23 -2.65 4.87
C GLY A 209 -15.75 -2.98 3.46
N VAL A 210 -14.43 -3.12 3.22
CA VAL A 210 -13.95 -3.54 1.89
C VAL A 210 -14.17 -5.03 1.70
N ARG A 211 -15.03 -5.39 0.74
CA ARG A 211 -15.28 -6.79 0.39
C ARG A 211 -14.11 -7.39 -0.35
N LEU A 212 -14.03 -8.72 -0.29
CA LEU A 212 -13.19 -9.53 -1.16
C LEU A 212 -14.06 -10.16 -2.25
N ASP A 213 -13.58 -10.14 -3.48
CA ASP A 213 -14.19 -10.88 -4.58
C ASP A 213 -14.14 -12.38 -4.24
N PRO A 214 -15.29 -13.09 -4.20
CA PRO A 214 -15.31 -14.50 -3.84
C PRO A 214 -14.59 -15.41 -4.83
N ARG A 215 -14.37 -14.97 -6.08
CA ARG A 215 -13.71 -15.75 -7.13
C ARG A 215 -12.20 -15.58 -7.10
N THR A 216 -11.71 -14.34 -6.96
CA THR A 216 -10.27 -14.06 -7.03
C THR A 216 -9.61 -13.91 -5.65
N GLY A 217 -10.40 -13.59 -4.61
CA GLY A 217 -9.89 -13.21 -3.30
C GLY A 217 -9.32 -11.80 -3.24
N ASP A 218 -9.39 -11.03 -4.34
CA ASP A 218 -8.90 -9.66 -4.40
C ASP A 218 -9.91 -8.69 -3.78
N PRO A 219 -9.45 -7.56 -3.24
CA PRO A 219 -10.37 -6.56 -2.70
C PRO A 219 -11.17 -5.87 -3.80
N VAL A 220 -12.46 -5.65 -3.54
CA VAL A 220 -13.35 -4.94 -4.45
C VAL A 220 -12.89 -3.48 -4.56
N PHE A 221 -12.50 -3.07 -5.76
CA PHE A 221 -11.89 -1.77 -6.01
C PHE A 221 -12.81 -0.60 -5.61
N ASN A 222 -14.09 -0.65 -5.97
CA ASN A 222 -15.06 0.40 -5.64
C ASN A 222 -15.17 0.62 -4.12
N ASP A 223 -15.06 -0.45 -3.33
CA ASP A 223 -15.12 -0.34 -1.88
C ASP A 223 -13.87 0.36 -1.32
N ILE A 224 -12.70 0.15 -1.94
CA ILE A 224 -11.49 0.89 -1.59
C ILE A 224 -11.65 2.38 -1.93
N VAL A 225 -12.20 2.70 -3.10
CA VAL A 225 -12.49 4.09 -3.50
C VAL A 225 -13.43 4.75 -2.49
N ALA A 226 -14.52 4.09 -2.12
CA ALA A 226 -15.46 4.57 -1.11
C ALA A 226 -14.79 4.82 0.25
N SER A 227 -13.96 3.88 0.70
CA SER A 227 -13.21 4.02 1.95
C SER A 227 -12.25 5.21 1.93
N ARG A 228 -11.56 5.42 0.80
CA ARG A 228 -10.67 6.58 0.62
C ARG A 228 -11.45 7.88 0.56
N LEU A 229 -12.58 7.89 -0.14
CA LEU A 229 -13.48 9.03 -0.18
C LEU A 229 -13.88 9.48 1.23
N LEU A 230 -14.33 8.55 2.09
CA LEU A 230 -14.58 8.85 3.51
C LEU A 230 -13.34 9.45 4.18
N ALA A 231 -12.16 8.84 3.97
CA ALA A 231 -10.93 9.28 4.64
C ALA A 231 -10.51 10.72 4.29
N HIS A 232 -10.87 11.20 3.10
CA HIS A 232 -10.65 12.58 2.65
C HIS A 232 -11.72 13.55 3.17
N LEU A 233 -12.99 13.13 3.17
CA LEU A 233 -14.11 13.98 3.56
C LEU A 233 -14.31 14.08 5.08
N ARG A 234 -13.69 13.21 5.88
CA ARG A 234 -13.83 13.26 7.34
C ARG A 234 -13.30 14.58 7.93
N PRO A 235 -13.83 15.02 9.09
CA PRO A 235 -13.34 16.21 9.78
C PRO A 235 -11.85 16.12 10.13
N VAL A 236 -11.15 17.26 10.06
CA VAL A 236 -9.77 17.37 10.54
C VAL A 236 -9.71 17.09 12.04
N LEU A 237 -10.67 17.62 12.80
CA LEU A 237 -10.79 17.47 14.25
C LEU A 237 -11.11 16.02 14.65
N PRO A 238 -10.23 15.31 15.39
CA PRO A 238 -10.41 13.90 15.73
C PRO A 238 -11.72 13.60 16.48
N MET A 239 -12.14 14.49 17.37
CA MET A 239 -13.34 14.35 18.20
C MET A 239 -14.64 14.21 17.38
N LEU A 240 -14.68 14.79 16.16
CA LEU A 240 -15.86 14.76 15.28
C LEU A 240 -15.85 13.58 14.30
N ARG A 241 -14.70 12.89 14.15
CA ARG A 241 -14.56 11.83 13.13
C ARG A 241 -15.43 10.61 13.43
N VAL A 242 -15.64 10.29 14.70
CA VAL A 242 -16.48 9.17 15.12
C VAL A 242 -17.93 9.46 14.77
N GLU A 243 -18.44 10.61 15.20
CA GLU A 243 -19.79 11.07 14.91
C GLU A 243 -20.04 11.15 13.40
N PHE A 244 -19.15 11.83 12.65
CA PHE A 244 -19.22 11.91 11.20
C PHE A 244 -19.29 10.53 10.54
N SER A 245 -18.40 9.60 10.92
CA SER A 245 -18.36 8.25 10.35
C SER A 245 -19.62 7.45 10.68
N VAL A 246 -20.20 7.62 11.87
CA VAL A 246 -21.47 6.99 12.26
C VAL A 246 -22.61 7.53 11.41
N THR A 247 -22.78 8.84 11.36
CA THR A 247 -23.87 9.49 10.61
C THR A 247 -23.77 9.19 9.11
N MET A 248 -22.56 9.25 8.56
CA MET A 248 -22.30 8.90 7.16
C MET A 248 -22.67 7.45 6.85
N ALA A 249 -22.22 6.50 7.68
CA ALA A 249 -22.54 5.09 7.49
C ALA A 249 -24.04 4.82 7.63
N ALA A 250 -24.72 5.49 8.58
CA ALA A 250 -26.16 5.39 8.75
C ALA A 250 -26.93 5.91 7.52
N LEU A 251 -26.48 7.03 6.93
CA LEU A 251 -27.06 7.58 5.71
C LEU A 251 -26.88 6.64 4.51
N PHE A 252 -25.63 6.32 4.17
CA PHE A 252 -25.36 5.58 2.92
C PHE A 252 -25.56 4.07 3.03
N SER A 253 -25.80 3.52 4.22
CA SER A 253 -26.24 2.12 4.32
C SER A 253 -27.68 1.92 3.82
N GLN A 254 -28.49 2.99 3.74
CA GLN A 254 -29.84 2.98 3.19
C GLN A 254 -29.82 3.34 1.71
N PRO A 255 -30.18 2.42 0.80
CA PRO A 255 -30.10 2.68 -0.64
C PRO A 255 -30.98 3.85 -1.08
N GLY A 256 -30.41 4.81 -1.81
CA GLY A 256 -31.13 5.95 -2.38
C GLY A 256 -31.46 7.08 -1.41
N GLU A 257 -31.11 6.97 -0.12
CA GLU A 257 -31.43 8.02 0.87
C GLU A 257 -30.68 9.32 0.53
N TYR A 258 -29.48 9.24 -0.03
CA TYR A 258 -28.76 10.42 -0.52
C TYR A 258 -29.53 11.14 -1.64
N ARG A 259 -30.03 10.39 -2.62
CA ARG A 259 -30.85 10.93 -3.71
C ARG A 259 -32.07 11.66 -3.16
N LYS A 260 -32.76 11.05 -2.21
CA LYS A 260 -33.93 11.62 -1.55
C LYS A 260 -33.58 12.94 -0.85
N LEU A 261 -32.50 13.00 -0.07
CA LEU A 261 -32.06 14.23 0.59
C LEU A 261 -31.64 15.31 -0.41
N VAL A 262 -30.98 14.95 -1.51
CA VAL A 262 -30.62 15.90 -2.58
C VAL A 262 -31.87 16.55 -3.18
N LEU A 263 -32.92 15.76 -3.44
CA LEU A 263 -34.19 16.26 -3.98
C LEU A 263 -34.98 17.07 -2.94
N GLU A 264 -35.14 16.55 -1.72
CA GLU A 264 -35.93 17.16 -0.64
C GLU A 264 -35.36 18.52 -0.21
N TYR A 265 -34.04 18.62 -0.07
CA TYR A 265 -33.36 19.84 0.38
C TYR A 265 -32.81 20.69 -0.77
N ASN A 266 -33.12 20.34 -2.02
CA ASN A 266 -32.62 21.01 -3.23
C ASN A 266 -31.10 21.24 -3.20
N LEU A 267 -30.34 20.20 -2.82
CA LEU A 267 -28.89 20.30 -2.67
C LEU A 267 -28.25 20.44 -4.06
N LYS A 268 -27.50 21.54 -4.26
CA LYS A 268 -26.76 21.77 -5.51
C LYS A 268 -25.47 20.96 -5.51
N ILE A 269 -25.41 19.93 -6.35
CA ILE A 269 -24.17 19.19 -6.60
C ILE A 269 -23.24 20.09 -7.41
N SER A 270 -22.05 20.35 -6.88
CA SER A 270 -21.09 21.23 -7.54
C SER A 270 -20.68 20.66 -8.90
N PRO A 271 -20.82 21.40 -10.01
CA PRO A 271 -20.44 20.94 -11.35
C PRO A 271 -18.92 21.01 -11.59
N SER A 272 -18.17 21.64 -10.69
CA SER A 272 -16.71 21.76 -10.80
C SER A 272 -16.00 20.44 -10.51
N THR A 273 -14.75 20.33 -10.94
CA THR A 273 -13.82 19.24 -10.54
C THR A 273 -13.93 18.94 -9.03
N LYS A 274 -14.04 17.65 -8.70
CA LYS A 274 -14.20 17.15 -7.33
C LYS A 274 -13.07 17.67 -6.44
N LYS A 275 -13.43 18.30 -5.31
CA LYS A 275 -12.46 18.98 -4.43
C LYS A 275 -12.02 18.14 -3.22
N TYR A 276 -12.80 17.11 -2.85
CA TYR A 276 -12.54 16.18 -1.75
C TYR A 276 -12.01 16.86 -0.47
N LEU A 277 -12.64 17.96 -0.07
CA LEU A 277 -12.27 18.75 1.08
C LEU A 277 -12.77 18.09 2.38
N PRO A 278 -12.02 18.18 3.49
CA PRO A 278 -12.49 17.73 4.80
C PRO A 278 -13.79 18.42 5.23
N PHE A 279 -14.61 17.72 6.01
CA PHE A 279 -15.82 18.27 6.61
C PHE A 279 -15.51 19.43 7.54
N ASP A 280 -16.05 20.60 7.21
CA ASP A 280 -15.99 21.80 8.02
C ASP A 280 -17.27 21.97 8.84
N THR A 281 -17.13 22.14 10.15
CA THR A 281 -18.25 22.37 11.06
C THR A 281 -19.01 23.66 10.78
N THR A 282 -18.39 24.65 10.11
CA THR A 282 -19.09 25.87 9.71
C THR A 282 -20.20 25.61 8.71
N SER A 283 -20.17 24.47 8.02
CA SER A 283 -21.18 24.05 7.03
C SER A 283 -22.41 23.36 7.63
N LYS A 284 -22.41 23.13 8.96
CA LYS A 284 -23.55 22.56 9.68
C LYS A 284 -24.78 23.45 9.60
N ALA A 285 -25.95 22.83 9.52
CA ALA A 285 -27.23 23.55 9.65
C ALA A 285 -27.38 24.19 11.04
N ASP A 286 -26.95 23.48 12.09
CA ASP A 286 -26.87 23.97 13.46
C ASP A 286 -25.41 23.87 13.95
N PRO A 287 -24.71 25.01 14.13
CA PRO A 287 -23.33 25.02 14.62
C PRO A 287 -23.14 24.38 16.00
N ALA A 288 -24.17 24.42 16.86
CA ALA A 288 -24.14 23.84 18.20
C ALA A 288 -24.66 22.39 18.23
N GLY A 289 -25.33 21.94 17.17
CA GLY A 289 -25.98 20.64 17.08
C GLY A 289 -25.04 19.49 16.70
N SER A 290 -25.55 18.27 16.80
CA SER A 290 -24.89 17.05 16.29
C SER A 290 -24.82 17.03 14.76
N ILE A 291 -23.86 16.29 14.19
CA ILE A 291 -23.75 16.08 12.74
C ILE A 291 -24.95 15.25 12.26
N THR A 292 -25.79 15.86 11.43
CA THR A 292 -27.00 15.22 10.87
C THR A 292 -26.73 14.57 9.51
N PRO A 293 -27.58 13.63 9.05
CA PRO A 293 -27.49 13.08 7.69
C PRO A 293 -27.57 14.16 6.60
N VAL A 294 -28.36 15.22 6.83
CA VAL A 294 -28.48 16.35 5.91
C VAL A 294 -27.16 17.11 5.78
N ASP A 295 -26.42 17.28 6.88
CA ASP A 295 -25.09 17.91 6.85
C ASP A 295 -24.10 17.08 6.02
N ILE A 296 -24.11 15.75 6.17
CA ILE A 296 -23.29 14.84 5.35
C ILE A 296 -23.67 14.96 3.87
N ALA A 297 -24.96 14.90 3.54
CA ALA A 297 -25.43 14.98 2.17
C ALA A 297 -25.05 16.33 1.52
N ARG A 298 -25.24 17.44 2.25
CA ARG A 298 -24.82 18.78 1.80
C ARG A 298 -23.33 18.83 1.55
N HIS A 299 -22.52 18.26 2.44
CA HIS A 299 -21.08 18.23 2.28
C HIS A 299 -20.64 17.41 1.06
N TYR A 300 -21.22 16.23 0.84
CA TYR A 300 -20.94 15.41 -0.34
C TYR A 300 -21.31 16.14 -1.64
N ALA A 301 -22.49 16.77 -1.70
CA ALA A 301 -22.93 17.56 -2.84
C ALA A 301 -21.99 18.75 -3.11
N SER A 302 -21.57 19.47 -2.06
CA SER A 302 -20.64 20.60 -2.18
C SER A 302 -19.26 20.20 -2.71
N ASN A 303 -18.86 18.95 -2.48
CA ASN A 303 -17.62 18.37 -3.01
C ASN A 303 -17.74 17.83 -4.43
N GLY A 304 -18.93 17.93 -5.05
CA GLY A 304 -19.18 17.47 -6.43
C GLY A 304 -19.39 15.96 -6.54
N ILE A 305 -19.77 15.29 -5.46
CA ILE A 305 -20.02 13.84 -5.47
C ILE A 305 -21.45 13.61 -5.95
N SER A 306 -21.59 12.95 -7.10
CA SER A 306 -22.89 12.76 -7.75
C SER A 306 -23.72 11.70 -7.04
N VAL A 307 -25.04 11.68 -7.33
CA VAL A 307 -25.94 10.66 -6.78
C VAL A 307 -25.55 9.27 -7.28
N GLU A 308 -25.22 9.16 -8.56
CA GLU A 308 -24.82 7.91 -9.21
C GLU A 308 -23.53 7.35 -8.62
N GLU A 309 -22.57 8.22 -8.30
CA GLU A 309 -21.32 7.82 -7.63
C GLU A 309 -21.58 7.30 -6.21
N VAL A 310 -22.45 7.97 -5.45
CA VAL A 310 -22.84 7.49 -4.11
C VAL A 310 -23.51 6.12 -4.19
N GLU A 311 -24.51 5.96 -5.05
CA GLU A 311 -25.27 4.71 -5.18
C GLU A 311 -24.42 3.54 -5.70
N SER A 312 -23.53 3.78 -6.65
CA SER A 312 -22.70 2.73 -7.25
C SER A 312 -21.43 2.39 -6.47
N VAL A 313 -20.85 3.35 -5.75
CA VAL A 313 -19.55 3.20 -5.07
C VAL A 313 -19.70 3.23 -3.56
N VAL A 314 -20.36 4.23 -2.99
CA VAL A 314 -20.35 4.51 -1.55
C VAL A 314 -21.34 3.63 -0.80
N GLU A 315 -22.58 3.50 -1.26
CA GLU A 315 -23.63 2.76 -0.55
C GLU A 315 -23.32 1.25 -0.38
N PRO A 316 -22.83 0.52 -1.40
CA PRO A 316 -22.48 -0.89 -1.24
C PRO A 316 -21.41 -1.09 -0.16
N TRP A 317 -20.38 -0.25 -0.15
CA TRP A 317 -19.34 -0.27 0.85
C TRP A 317 -19.86 0.13 2.24
N ALA A 318 -20.71 1.16 2.34
CA ALA A 318 -21.25 1.63 3.61
C ALA A 318 -22.10 0.55 4.32
N ARG A 319 -22.83 -0.27 3.57
CA ARG A 319 -23.57 -1.42 4.12
C ARG A 319 -22.65 -2.44 4.76
N GLU A 320 -21.54 -2.78 4.10
CA GLU A 320 -20.55 -3.73 4.64
C GLU A 320 -19.75 -3.12 5.79
N TYR A 321 -19.44 -1.83 5.71
CA TYR A 321 -18.81 -1.08 6.79
C TYR A 321 -19.68 -1.12 8.05
N ALA A 322 -20.99 -0.90 7.93
CA ALA A 322 -21.93 -0.95 9.05
C ALA A 322 -21.98 -2.35 9.70
N LYS A 323 -21.98 -3.43 8.91
CA LYS A 323 -21.91 -4.82 9.43
C LYS A 323 -20.63 -5.05 10.24
N SER A 324 -19.47 -4.66 9.69
CA SER A 324 -18.16 -4.84 10.33
C SER A 324 -17.94 -4.03 11.62
N ARG A 325 -18.90 -3.20 12.01
CA ARG A 325 -18.89 -2.46 13.29
C ARG A 325 -19.69 -3.16 14.39
N GLN A 326 -20.56 -4.10 14.03
CA GLN A 326 -21.35 -4.88 14.99
C GLN A 326 -20.57 -6.11 15.48
N GLU A 327 -19.58 -6.54 14.71
CA GLU A 327 -18.58 -7.55 15.04
C GLU A 327 -17.42 -6.97 15.86
#